data_AF-A0A3N5RNZ3-F1
#
_entry.id   AF-A0A3N5RNZ3-F1
#
_cell.length_a   1.000
_cell.length_b   1.000
_cell.length_c   1.000
_cell.angle_alpha   90.00
_cell.angle_beta   90.00
_cell.angle_gamma   90.00
#
_symmetry.space_group_name_H-M   'P 1'
#
loop_
_entity.id
_entity.type
_entity.pdbx_description
1 polymer ?
#
loop_
_entity_poly.entity_id
_entity_poly.type
_entity_poly.pdbx_seq_one_letter_code
_entity_poly.pdbx_strand_id
1 'polypeptide(L)' 'MHIVVCIKQVPDSPNIRIDPERMTVIREGVKSVINPLDCVALETALLLKKKQGGRITVLSMGPPQSEEALFEALAYGADR' A
#
# COMPACT_ATOMS: atom_id res chain seq x y z
N MET A 1 12.59 -2.72 18.40
CA MET A 1 11.45 -1.88 17.95
C MET A 1 10.52 -2.72 17.07
N HIS A 2 9.20 -2.55 17.16
CA HIS A 2 8.24 -3.14 16.24
C HIS A 2 7.47 -2.00 15.57
N ILE A 3 7.60 -1.90 14.25
CA ILE A 3 6.92 -0.88 13.45
C ILE A 3 5.74 -1.54 12.74
N VAL A 4 4.57 -0.94 12.82
CA VAL A 4 3.42 -1.30 11.99
C VAL A 4 3.24 -0.23 10.93
N VAL A 5 3.24 -0.62 9.65
CA VAL A 5 3.02 0.28 8.52
C VAL A 5 1.66 -0.05 7.93
N CYS A 6 0.72 0.87 8.08
CA CYS A 6 -0.58 0.78 7.42
C CYS A 6 -0.42 1.18 5.96
N ILE A 7 -0.77 0.29 5.05
CA ILE A 7 -0.74 0.53 3.61
C ILE A 7 -2.14 0.38 3.03
N LYS A 8 -2.40 1.07 1.92
CA LYS A 8 -3.67 1.03 1.21
C LYS A 8 -3.45 0.81 -0.27
N GLN A 9 -4.14 -0.17 -0.82
CA GLN A 9 -4.26 -0.33 -2.26
C GLN A 9 -5.22 0.74 -2.80
N VAL A 10 -4.76 1.50 -3.79
CA VAL A 10 -5.53 2.55 -4.46
C VAL A 10 -5.46 2.38 -5.98
N PRO A 11 -6.46 2.83 -6.74
CA PRO A 11 -6.33 2.93 -8.20
C PRO A 11 -5.17 3.88 -8.55
N ASP A 12 -4.44 3.57 -9.61
CA ASP A 12 -3.39 4.44 -10.12
C ASP A 12 -3.97 5.80 -10.55
N SER A 13 -3.64 6.83 -9.77
CA SER A 13 -4.21 8.18 -9.80
C SER A 13 -4.32 8.86 -11.17
N PRO A 14 -3.36 8.72 -12.11
CA PRO A 14 -3.46 9.34 -13.43
C PRO A 14 -4.65 8.86 -14.25
N ASN A 15 -5.19 7.69 -13.93
CA ASN A 15 -6.22 7.01 -14.72
C ASN A 15 -7.59 6.98 -14.02
N ILE A 16 -7.76 7.72 -12.92
CA ILE A 16 -9.03 7.76 -12.18
C ILE A 16 -10.08 8.49 -12.99
N ARG A 17 -11.21 7.81 -13.24
CA ARG A 17 -12.42 8.38 -13.84
C ARG A 17 -13.55 8.31 -12.83
N ILE A 18 -14.46 9.28 -12.85
CA ILE A 18 -15.65 9.30 -12.01
C ILE A 18 -16.85 8.92 -12.87
N ASP A 19 -17.67 8.01 -12.36
CA ASP A 19 -18.99 7.71 -12.91
C ASP A 19 -19.92 8.91 -12.62
N PRO A 20 -20.40 9.64 -13.65
CA PRO A 20 -21.19 10.85 -13.46
C PRO A 20 -22.61 10.59 -12.94
N GLU A 21 -23.12 9.35 -13.04
CA GLU A 21 -24.45 8.99 -12.55
C GLU A 21 -24.37 8.49 -11.11
N ARG A 22 -23.42 7.59 -10.83
CA ARG A 22 -23.26 6.96 -9.51
C ARG A 22 -22.42 7.79 -8.54
N MET A 23 -21.70 8.79 -9.04
CA MET A 23 -20.75 9.61 -8.28
C MET A 23 -19.68 8.75 -7.57
N THR A 24 -19.28 7.65 -8.21
CA THR A 24 -18.26 6.71 -7.71
C THR A 24 -17.04 6.66 -8.61
N VAL A 25 -15.89 6.26 -8.07
CA VAL A 25 -14.69 6.02 -8.88
C VAL A 25 -14.87 4.77 -9.75
N ILE A 26 -14.62 4.91 -11.06
CA ILE A 26 -14.51 3.80 -12.00
C ILE A 26 -13.16 3.12 -11.77
N ARG A 27 -13.20 1.85 -11.38
CA ARG A 27 -12.01 1.04 -11.06
C ARG A 27 -11.66 0.01 -12.15
N GLU A 28 -12.54 -0.18 -13.13
CA GLU A 28 -12.31 -1.10 -14.25
C GLU A 28 -11.21 -0.58 -15.18
N GLY A 29 -10.27 -1.46 -15.53
CA GLY A 29 -9.14 -1.13 -16.43
C GLY A 29 -8.05 -0.24 -15.79
N VAL A 30 -8.18 0.14 -14.52
CA VAL A 30 -7.17 0.92 -13.80
C VAL A 30 -6.36 -0.01 -12.90
N LYS A 31 -5.05 -0.05 -13.10
CA LYS A 31 -4.15 -0.83 -12.25
C LYS A 31 -4.26 -0.33 -10.81
N SER A 32 -4.33 -1.27 -9.87
CA SER A 32 -4.25 -0.95 -8.45
C SER A 32 -2.79 -0.98 -8.00
N VAL A 33 -2.40 -0.01 -7.17
CA VAL A 33 -1.03 0.16 -6.66
C VAL A 33 -1.06 0.42 -5.16
N ILE A 34 0.05 0.24 -4.46
CA ILE A 34 0.21 0.78 -3.11
C ILE A 34 0.14 2.30 -3.21
N ASN A 35 -0.63 2.94 -2.33
CA ASN A 35 -0.69 4.39 -2.24
C ASN A 35 0.74 4.97 -2.15
N PRO A 36 1.14 5.91 -3.01
CA PRO A 36 2.52 6.39 -3.08
C PRO A 36 3.07 6.93 -1.75
N LEU A 37 2.22 7.54 -0.92
CA LEU A 37 2.62 8.03 0.40
C LEU A 37 2.89 6.86 1.39
N ASP A 38 2.18 5.75 1.23
CA ASP A 38 2.39 4.55 2.05
C ASP A 38 3.70 3.85 1.65
N CYS A 39 4.11 3.94 0.39
CA CYS A 39 5.45 3.51 -0.04
C CYS A 39 6.55 4.33 0.65
N VAL A 40 6.37 5.64 0.80
CA VAL A 40 7.31 6.49 1.55
C VAL A 40 7.33 6.12 3.04
N ALA A 41 6.17 5.78 3.61
CA ALA A 41 6.07 5.30 5.00
C ALA A 41 6.80 3.96 5.19
N LEU A 42 6.64 3.02 4.26
CA LEU A 42 7.35 1.74 4.26
C LEU A 42 8.86 1.92 4.13
N GLU A 43 9.32 2.76 3.20
CA GLU A 43 10.74 3.10 3.04
C GLU A 43 11.32 3.70 4.33
N THR A 44 10.59 4.61 4.96
CA THR A 44 11.00 5.20 6.24
C THR A 44 11.13 4.13 7.34
N ALA A 45 10.20 3.18 7.39
CA ALA A 45 10.27 2.06 8.33
C ALA A 45 11.49 1.15 8.06
N LEU A 46 11.81 0.88 6.79
CA LEU A 46 13.00 0.12 6.39
C LEU A 46 14.29 0.83 6.82
N LEU A 47 14.38 2.15 6.62
CA LEU A 47 15.51 2.95 7.06
C LEU A 47 15.67 2.95 8.59
N LEU A 48 14.56 3.03 9.33
CA LEU A 48 14.55 2.94 10.79
C LEU A 48 15.01 1.56 11.27
N LYS A 49 14.50 0.48 10.66
CA LYS A 49 14.94 -0.89 10.94
C LYS A 49 16.43 -1.07 10.64
N LYS A 50 16.94 -0.52 9.55
CA LYS A 50 18.38 -0.59 9.22
C LYS A 50 19.25 0.11 10.27
N LYS A 51 18.79 1.23 10.85
CA LYS A 51 19.54 2.00 11.84
C LYS A 51 19.45 1.42 13.26
N GLN A 52 18.29 0.88 13.65
CA GLN A 52 17.98 0.57 15.05
C GLN A 52 17.64 -0.92 15.28
N GLY A 53 17.61 -1.72 14.22
CA GLY A 53 17.09 -3.09 14.25
C GLY A 53 15.57 -3.13 14.47
N GLY A 54 15.04 -4.34 14.56
CA GLY A 54 13.62 -4.58 14.80
C GLY A 54 12.91 -5.26 13.64
N ARG A 55 11.57 -5.23 13.69
CA ARG A 55 10.71 -5.86 12.70
C ARG A 55 9.62 -4.91 12.21
N ILE A 56 9.21 -5.08 10.97
CA ILE A 56 8.18 -4.32 10.28
C ILE A 56 7.02 -5.27 9.99
N THR A 57 5.83 -4.89 10.42
CA THR A 57 4.58 -5.55 10.01
C THR A 57 3.79 -4.60 9.13
N VAL A 58 3.41 -5.04 7.94
CA VAL A 58 2.50 -4.29 7.07
C VAL A 58 1.07 -4.73 7.33
N LEU A 59 0.15 -3.76 7.30
CA LEU A 59 -1.27 -3.98 7.52
C LEU A 59 -2.06 -3.25 6.47
N SER A 60 -3.03 -3.92 5.86
CA SER A 60 -3.97 -3.32 4.93
C SER A 60 -5.39 -3.76 5.31
N MET A 61 -6.33 -2.83 5.15
CA MET A 61 -7.76 -3.12 5.23
C MET A 61 -8.36 -2.87 3.85
N GLY A 62 -8.80 -3.94 3.20
CA GLY A 62 -9.33 -3.87 1.85
C GLY A 62 -10.01 -5.17 1.41
N PRO A 63 -10.57 -5.18 0.19
CA PRO A 63 -11.08 -6.41 -0.43
C PRO A 63 -9.95 -7.44 -0.63
N PRO A 64 -10.26 -8.71 -0.98
CA PRO A 64 -9.25 -9.75 -1.17
C PRO A 64 -8.09 -9.38 -2.11
N GLN A 65 -8.35 -8.62 -3.18
CA GLN A 65 -7.31 -8.10 -4.10
C GLN A 65 -6.23 -7.23 -3.44
N SER A 66 -6.50 -6.68 -2.24
CA SER A 66 -5.50 -5.89 -1.49
C SER A 66 -4.36 -6.74 -0.95
N GLU A 67 -4.48 -8.08 -1.02
CA GLU A 67 -3.40 -9.01 -0.74
C GLU A 67 -2.19 -8.80 -1.68
N GLU A 68 -2.41 -8.39 -2.93
CA GLU A 68 -1.33 -8.07 -3.87
C GLU A 68 -0.43 -6.94 -3.35
N ALA A 69 -1.03 -5.92 -2.74
CA ALA A 69 -0.29 -4.82 -2.12
C ALA A 69 0.52 -5.28 -0.90
N LEU A 70 0.01 -6.26 -0.14
CA LEU A 70 0.76 -6.86 0.98
C LEU A 70 1.95 -7.69 0.46
N PHE A 71 1.75 -8.50 -0.58
CA PHE A 71 2.85 -9.25 -1.21
C PHE A 71 3.94 -8.33 -1.78
N GLU A 72 3.54 -7.23 -2.43
CA GLU A 72 4.48 -6.22 -2.94
C GLU A 72 5.26 -5.58 -1.77
N ALA A 73 4.60 -5.26 -0.66
CA ALA A 73 5.28 -4.70 0.52
C ALA A 73 6.24 -5.70 1.21
N LEU A 74 5.90 -7.00 1.22
CA LEU A 74 6.81 -8.07 1.63
C LEU A 74 8.03 -8.16 0.70
N ALA A 75 7.83 -8.05 -0.61
CA ALA A 75 8.91 -8.04 -1.59
C ALA A 75 9.85 -6.83 -1.42
N TYR A 76 9.33 -5.68 -0.97
CA TYR A 76 10.14 -4.51 -0.60
C TYR A 76 10.93 -4.67 0.70
N GLY A 77 10.65 -5.68 1.52
CA GLY A 77 11.44 -6.02 2.71
C GLY A 77 10.71 -5.86 4.05
N ALA A 78 9.38 -5.75 4.05
CA ALA A 78 8.60 -5.97 5.27
C ALA A 78 8.78 -7.41 5.77
N ASP A 79 8.68 -7.63 7.10
CA ASP A 79 8.90 -8.96 7.68
C ASP A 79 7.62 -9.80 7.75
N ARG A 80 6.47 -9.14 7.80
CA ARG A 80 5.15 -9.75 7.94
C ARG A 80 4.08 -8.85 7.35
#